data_AF-A0A7C4A691-F1
#
_entry.id   AF-A0A7C4A691-F1
#
_cell.length_a   1.000
_cell.length_b   1.000
_cell.length_c   1.000
_cell.angle_alpha   90.00
_cell.angle_beta   90.00
_cell.angle_gamma   90.00
#
_symmetry.space_group_name_H-M   'P 1'
#
loop_
_entity.id
_entity.type
_entity.pdbx_description
1 polymer ?
#
loop_
_entity_poly.entity_id
_entity_poly.type
_entity_poly.pdbx_seq_one_letter_code
_entity_poly.pdbx_strand_id
1 'polypeptide(L)' 'KIVFGLPGGVLQQKIIKIAEEIKNFLSIEVDYFNEELTTLDARKILGKLKRKRDYKKRMEDAIAAAIILELYLERRKNV' A
#
# COMPACT_ATOMS: atom_id res chain seq x y z
N LYS A 1 -5.02 -13.62 2.98
CA LYS A 1 -3.66 -13.06 2.84
C LYS A 1 -3.77 -11.54 2.82
N ILE A 2 -2.89 -10.82 3.53
CA ILE A 2 -2.86 -9.36 3.59
C ILE A 2 -1.56 -8.88 2.95
N VAL A 3 -1.59 -7.76 2.23
CA VAL A 3 -0.40 -7.16 1.62
C VAL A 3 -0.10 -5.83 2.29
N PHE A 4 1.13 -5.67 2.79
CA PHE A 4 1.63 -4.44 3.37
C PHE A 4 2.61 -3.79 2.41
N GLY A 5 2.38 -2.52 2.09
CA GLY A 5 3.39 -1.71 1.43
C GLY A 5 4.50 -1.32 2.43
N LEU A 6 5.75 -1.41 1.97
CA LEU A 6 6.93 -1.06 2.72
C LEU A 6 7.57 0.19 2.10
N PRO A 7 7.33 1.39 2.67
CA PRO A 7 8.15 2.55 2.39
C PRO A 7 9.55 2.32 2.97
N GLY A 8 10.59 2.67 2.21
CA GLY A 8 11.97 2.55 2.68
C GLY A 8 12.24 3.35 3.96
N GLY A 9 13.27 2.94 4.71
CA GLY A 9 13.76 3.67 5.89
C GLY A 9 13.08 3.29 7.22
N VAL A 10 13.07 4.21 8.19
CA VAL A 10 12.70 3.92 9.59
C VAL A 10 11.24 3.47 9.75
N LEU A 11 10.36 3.89 8.85
CA LEU A 11 8.93 3.52 8.89
C LEU A 11 8.71 2.03 8.56
N GLN A 12 9.59 1.44 7.74
CA GLN A 12 9.55 0.03 7.34
C GLN A 12 9.52 -0.90 8.56
N GLN A 13 10.41 -0.65 9.54
CA GLN A 13 10.54 -1.50 10.73
C GLN A 13 9.26 -1.48 11.58
N LYS A 14 8.60 -0.31 11.67
CA LYS A 14 7.32 -0.18 12.40
C LYS A 14 6.21 -0.95 11.70
N ILE A 15 6.14 -0.86 10.36
CA ILE A 15 5.13 -1.56 9.57
C ILE A 15 5.31 -3.08 9.67
N ILE A 16 6.55 -3.58 9.58
CA ILE A 16 6.84 -5.01 9.76
C ILE A 16 6.39 -5.49 11.14
N LYS A 17 6.67 -4.73 12.20
CA LYS A 17 6.26 -5.10 13.55
C LYS A 17 4.72 -5.22 13.66
N ILE A 18 3.99 -4.25 13.13
CA ILE A 18 2.52 -4.26 13.13
C ILE A 18 1.99 -5.42 12.28
N ALA A 19 2.60 -5.69 11.12
CA ALA A 19 2.20 -6.78 10.24
C ALA A 19 2.38 -8.16 10.92
N GLU A 20 3.46 -8.36 11.67
CA GLU A 20 3.67 -9.59 12.46
C GLU A 20 2.66 -9.70 13.62
N GLU A 21 2.35 -8.61 14.31
CA GLU A 21 1.30 -8.61 15.34
C GLU A 21 -0.07 -9.01 14.76
N ILE A 22 -0.43 -8.47 13.59
CA ILE A 22 -1.68 -8.80 12.88
C ILE A 22 -1.68 -10.25 12.39
N LYS A 23 -0.56 -10.73 11.83
CA LYS A 23 -0.38 -12.11 11.40
C LYS A 23 -0.61 -13.09 12.55
N ASN A 24 -0.02 -12.81 13.71
CA ASN A 24 -0.15 -13.66 14.89
C ASN A 24 -1.56 -13.59 15.49
N PHE A 25 -2.18 -12.41 15.52
CA PHE A 25 -3.52 -12.23 16.05
C PHE A 25 -4.60 -12.88 15.18
N LEU A 26 -4.51 -12.74 13.85
CA LEU A 26 -5.52 -13.23 12.92
C LEU A 26 -5.20 -14.61 12.32
N SER A 27 -3.97 -15.12 12.50
CA SER A 27 -3.48 -16.34 11.84
C SER A 27 -3.61 -16.29 10.31
N ILE A 28 -3.42 -15.11 9.71
CA ILE A 28 -3.49 -14.89 8.25
C ILE A 28 -2.09 -14.57 7.72
N GLU A 29 -1.75 -15.14 6.56
CA GLU A 29 -0.50 -14.81 5.86
C GLU A 29 -0.40 -13.32 5.48
N VAL A 30 0.80 -12.77 5.62
CA VAL A 30 1.16 -11.40 5.23
C VAL A 30 2.27 -11.43 4.18
N ASP A 31 2.12 -10.60 3.15
CA ASP A 31 3.15 -10.31 2.15
C ASP A 31 3.57 -8.85 2.22
N TYR A 32 4.81 -8.58 1.83
CA TYR A 32 5.38 -7.25 1.79
C TYR A 32 5.65 -6.81 0.35
N PHE A 33 5.32 -5.56 0.03
CA PHE A 33 5.53 -4.97 -1.30
C PHE A 33 6.34 -3.68 -1.18
N ASN A 34 7.47 -3.57 -1.88
CA ASN A 34 8.37 -2.41 -1.78
C ASN A 34 7.79 -1.19 -2.52
N GLU A 35 7.57 -0.07 -1.82
CA GLU A 35 6.79 1.10 -2.28
C GLU A 35 7.58 2.16 -3.07
N GLU A 36 8.89 1.99 -3.30
CA GLU A 36 9.74 3.05 -3.90
C GLU A 36 9.26 3.52 -5.29
N LEU A 37 8.56 2.67 -6.06
CA LEU A 37 7.98 3.05 -7.35
C LEU A 37 6.61 3.74 -7.23
N THR A 38 5.86 3.52 -6.15
CA THR A 38 4.39 3.72 -6.15
C THR A 38 3.96 5.12 -5.71
N THR A 39 4.79 5.84 -4.97
CA THR A 39 4.41 7.16 -4.41
C THR A 39 4.20 8.21 -5.49
N LEU A 40 5.00 8.18 -6.56
CA LEU A 40 4.92 9.09 -7.69
C LEU A 40 3.70 8.81 -8.57
N ASP A 41 3.40 7.53 -8.82
CA ASP A 41 2.27 7.12 -9.64
C ASP A 41 0.93 7.23 -8.90
N ALA A 42 0.90 6.98 -7.59
CA ALA A 42 -0.24 7.29 -6.73
C ALA A 42 -0.56 8.78 -6.75
N ARG A 43 0.45 9.65 -6.62
CA ARG A 43 0.27 11.11 -6.74
C ARG A 43 -0.26 11.53 -8.11
N LYS A 44 0.18 10.90 -9.21
CA LYS A 44 -0.37 11.16 -10.55
C LYS A 44 -1.84 10.74 -10.67
N ILE A 45 -2.21 9.58 -10.15
CA ILE A 45 -3.60 9.08 -10.15
C ILE A 45 -4.49 10.01 -9.30
N LEU A 46 -4.04 10.38 -8.09
CA LEU A 46 -4.71 11.33 -7.21
C LEU A 46 -4.84 12.73 -7.83
N GLY A 47 -3.83 13.15 -8.60
CA GLY A 47 -3.85 14.39 -9.37
C GLY A 47 -4.95 14.40 -10.42
N LYS A 48 -5.16 13.29 -11.14
CA LYS A 48 -6.19 13.12 -12.19
C LYS A 48 -7.63 13.11 -11.66
N LEU A 49 -7.85 12.81 -10.38
CA LEU A 49 -9.19 12.87 -9.79
C LEU A 49 -9.69 14.32 -9.70
N LYS A 50 -10.69 14.71 -10.48
CA LYS A 50 -11.37 16.02 -10.38
C LYS A 50 -12.33 16.07 -9.18
N ARG A 51 -11.81 15.96 -7.96
CA ARG A 51 -12.57 16.04 -6.70
C ARG A 51 -11.95 17.05 -5.73
N LYS A 52 -12.76 17.60 -4.82
CA LYS A 52 -12.34 18.60 -3.82
C LYS A 52 -11.20 18.05 -2.94
N ARG A 53 -10.32 18.94 -2.48
CA ARG A 53 -9.11 18.58 -1.70
C ARG A 53 -9.40 17.71 -0.48
N ASP A 54 -10.51 17.97 0.21
CA ASP A 54 -10.90 17.21 1.41
C ASP A 54 -11.43 15.80 1.10
N TYR A 55 -11.92 15.59 -0.13
CA TYR A 55 -12.26 14.25 -0.62
C TYR A 55 -10.99 13.50 -1.02
N LYS A 56 -10.04 14.18 -1.68
CA LYS A 56 -8.74 13.59 -2.02
C LYS A 56 -7.96 13.14 -0.79
N LYS A 57 -7.85 13.98 0.24
CA LYS A 57 -7.15 13.61 1.49
C LYS A 57 -7.76 12.39 2.20
N ARG A 58 -9.10 12.26 2.18
CA ARG A 58 -9.78 11.11 2.79
C ARG A 58 -9.61 9.82 2.00
N MET A 59 -9.41 9.93 0.68
CA MET A 59 -9.21 8.77 -0.19
C MET A 59 -7.74 8.48 -0.49
N GLU A 60 -6.81 9.36 -0.10
CA GLU A 60 -5.39 9.23 -0.41
C GLU A 60 -4.84 7.87 0.09
N ASP A 61 -5.13 7.52 1.33
CA ASP A 61 -4.71 6.25 1.93
C ASP A 61 -5.38 5.04 1.26
N ALA A 62 -6.69 5.14 0.99
CA ALA A 62 -7.44 4.06 0.34
C ALA A 62 -7.00 3.82 -1.12
N ILE A 63 -6.70 4.89 -1.84
CA ILE A 63 -6.18 4.83 -3.21
C ILE A 63 -4.76 4.29 -3.22
N ALA A 64 -3.91 4.71 -2.28
CA ALA A 64 -2.57 4.15 -2.13
C ALA A 64 -2.64 2.63 -1.88
N ALA A 65 -3.50 2.19 -0.95
CA ALA A 65 -3.71 0.77 -0.68
C ALA A 65 -4.21 0.00 -1.92
N ALA A 66 -5.16 0.57 -2.67
CA ALA A 66 -5.67 -0.04 -3.89
C ALA A 66 -4.59 -0.19 -4.98
N ILE A 67 -3.73 0.82 -5.16
CA ILE A 67 -2.62 0.80 -6.11
C ILE A 67 -1.58 -0.26 -5.71
N ILE A 68 -1.23 -0.33 -4.42
CA ILE A 68 -0.30 -1.36 -3.90
C ILE A 68 -0.86 -2.76 -4.21
N LEU A 69 -2.15 -2.97 -4.00
CA LEU A 69 -2.81 -4.24 -4.29
C LEU A 69 -2.82 -4.56 -5.78
N GLU A 70 -3.15 -3.59 -6.65
CA GLU A 70 -3.15 -3.76 -8.10
C GLU A 70 -1.77 -4.18 -8.61
N LEU A 71 -0.71 -3.45 -8.22
CA LEU A 71 0.66 -3.75 -8.62
C LEU A 71 1.15 -5.11 -8.10
N TYR A 72 0.78 -5.47 -6.87
CA TYR A 72 1.09 -6.79 -6.32
C TYR A 72 0.43 -7.91 -7.17
N LEU A 73 -0.84 -7.74 -7.52
CA LEU A 73 -1.58 -8.73 -8.33
C LEU A 73 -1.03 -8.83 -9.76
N GLU A 74 -0.67 -7.72 -10.39
CA GLU A 74 -0.02 -7.70 -11.71
C GLU A 74 1.33 -8.42 -11.68
N ARG A 75 2.17 -8.14 -10.68
CA ARG A 75 3.45 -8.83 -10.52
C ARG A 75 3.27 -10.34 -10.36
N ARG A 76 2.23 -10.76 -9.64
CA ARG A 76 1.92 -12.18 -9.42
C ARG A 76 1.36 -12.90 -10.66
N LYS A 77 0.70 -12.17 -11.57
CA LYS A 77 0.19 -12.72 -12.84
C LYS A 77 1.29 -12.92 -13.89
N ASN A 78 2.34 -12.11 -13.82
CA ASN A 78 3.45 -12.09 -14.79
C ASN A 78 4.65 -12.95 -14.36
N VAL A 79 4.49 -13.77 -13.31
CA VAL A 79 5.45 -14.77 -12.81
C VAL A 79 4.80 -16.13 -12.91
#